data_AF-A0A7W8D2G4-F1
#
_entry.id   AF-A0A7W8D2G4-F1
#
_cell.length_a   1.000
_cell.length_b   1.000
_cell.length_c   1.000
_cell.angle_alpha   90.00
_cell.angle_beta   90.00
_cell.angle_gamma   90.00
#
_symmetry.space_group_name_H-M   'P 1'
#
loop_
_entity.id
_entity.type
_entity.pdbx_description
1 polymer ?
#
loop_
_entity_poly.entity_id
_entity_poly.type
_entity_poly.pdbx_seq_one_letter_code
_entity_poly.pdbx_strand_id
1 'polypeptide(L)'
;MRAIASVLGGGLRLSLLLAPRRTPLDCGVGTFLLTSLLLAAVGLAWEWRLFDPPRTLNGFGIQTWAMRAMLALAATAVLCALCDRRALFWTVACWLQASMLLPTALLACVGLAGGWEALASPWMWGAAMAWTFAILLRLAWFLTRSRLGRGLAGPLAAAVLLLPWFVLQSQLLWTTDWQALSADTSQFEDSGEPGELADPEAAMYALGTRLDAAVAALAPQRPGTVDMYVLAFGGDAGEDVFRNEVEYIERLFPQRFDAAGRVLGLLNHPDSVATRPLATATNLERGLAAIGERIDPDEDIVFVYLTSHGSEDHELYVNQPPLPFDQITPQRLRAALDASGIRWRVVVVSACFSGGFVEALRDPQTLVITAARADRTSFGCGSESDITWFGNAFVAEALNRTTDLREAFETASTAIAEREKAEEFDPSEPQWDAGERILAQLDRWRAGFTPGAALPFVPRPDTPAGQAAAGDADGAARDAVPARTGPDDTDGRDTSDEAANAIR
;
A
#
# COMPACT_ATOMS: atom_id res chain seq x y z
N MET A 1 -44.48 0.25 36.53
CA MET A 1 -44.23 -1.19 36.22
C MET A 1 -45.32 -1.85 35.37
N ARG A 2 -46.62 -1.78 35.71
CA ARG A 2 -47.70 -2.44 34.93
C ARG A 2 -47.79 -1.99 33.45
N ALA A 3 -47.59 -0.69 33.18
CA ALA A 3 -47.61 -0.15 31.81
C ALA A 3 -46.46 -0.70 30.94
N ILE A 4 -45.23 -0.76 31.48
CA ILE A 4 -44.04 -1.27 30.79
C ILE A 4 -44.21 -2.75 30.45
N ALA A 5 -44.68 -3.58 31.39
CA ALA A 5 -44.94 -5.00 31.12
C ALA A 5 -45.97 -5.20 29.99
N SER A 6 -47.01 -4.35 29.94
CA SER A 6 -47.99 -4.36 28.85
C SER A 6 -47.41 -3.92 27.50
N VAL A 7 -46.52 -2.92 27.51
CA VAL A 7 -45.81 -2.46 26.31
C VAL A 7 -44.87 -3.54 25.78
N LEU A 8 -44.04 -4.14 26.64
CA LEU A 8 -43.13 -5.22 26.27
C LEU A 8 -43.89 -6.43 25.73
N GLY A 9 -44.99 -6.82 26.40
CA GLY A 9 -45.85 -7.91 25.91
C GLY A 9 -46.53 -7.58 24.57
N GLY A 10 -46.91 -6.33 24.33
CA GLY A 10 -47.45 -5.88 23.04
C GLY A 10 -46.40 -5.87 21.94
N GLY A 11 -45.21 -5.35 22.23
CA GLY A 11 -44.06 -5.33 21.32
C GLY A 11 -43.60 -6.73 20.94
N LEU A 12 -43.45 -7.65 21.89
CA LEU A 12 -43.08 -9.04 21.62
C LEU A 12 -44.09 -9.74 20.70
N ARG A 13 -45.39 -9.49 20.91
CA ARG A 13 -46.43 -10.01 20.02
C ARG A 13 -46.30 -9.45 18.61
N LEU A 14 -46.08 -8.14 18.48
CA LEU A 14 -45.84 -7.50 17.19
C LEU A 14 -44.59 -8.03 16.49
N SER A 15 -43.53 -8.31 17.26
CA SER A 15 -42.31 -8.95 16.74
C SER A 15 -42.58 -10.34 16.16
N LEU A 16 -43.63 -11.03 16.61
CA LEU A 16 -44.11 -12.30 16.09
C LEU A 16 -45.27 -12.11 15.08
N LEU A 17 -45.49 -10.88 14.60
CA LEU A 17 -46.56 -10.48 13.69
C LEU A 17 -47.98 -10.74 14.23
N LEU A 18 -48.13 -10.79 15.56
CA LEU A 18 -49.41 -10.94 16.26
C LEU A 18 -49.93 -9.59 16.75
N ALA A 19 -51.26 -9.42 16.78
CA ALA A 19 -51.88 -8.21 17.34
C ALA A 19 -51.61 -8.08 18.85
N PRO A 20 -51.37 -6.86 19.37
CA PRO A 20 -51.36 -6.57 20.80
C PRO A 20 -52.70 -6.96 21.45
N ARG A 21 -52.67 -7.44 22.70
CA ARG A 21 -53.87 -7.88 23.45
C ARG A 21 -54.53 -6.76 24.26
N ARG A 22 -53.76 -5.78 24.71
CA ARG A 22 -54.21 -4.67 25.56
C ARG A 22 -53.57 -3.39 25.05
N THR A 23 -54.33 -2.29 25.04
CA THR A 23 -53.85 -0.97 24.61
C THR A 23 -53.66 -0.09 25.85
N PRO A 24 -52.44 0.00 26.42
CA PRO A 24 -52.20 0.88 27.56
C PRO A 24 -52.28 2.34 27.09
N LEU A 25 -53.07 3.16 27.77
CA LEU A 25 -53.23 4.58 27.46
C LEU A 25 -52.26 5.47 28.24
N ASP A 26 -51.64 4.95 29.31
CA ASP A 26 -50.75 5.70 30.20
C ASP A 26 -49.30 5.77 29.70
N CYS A 27 -49.06 5.51 28.42
CA CYS A 27 -47.72 5.59 27.83
C CYS A 27 -47.34 7.05 27.56
N GLY A 28 -46.11 7.41 27.91
CA GLY A 28 -45.55 8.74 27.64
C GLY A 28 -44.05 8.67 27.36
N VAL A 29 -43.42 9.85 27.25
CA VAL A 29 -41.99 10.02 26.92
C VAL A 29 -41.09 9.11 27.76
N GLY A 30 -41.30 9.03 29.07
CA GLY A 30 -40.48 8.19 29.96
C GLY A 30 -40.54 6.70 29.63
N THR A 31 -41.69 6.19 29.18
CA THR A 31 -41.80 4.79 28.74
C THR A 31 -41.06 4.56 27.43
N PHE A 32 -41.14 5.51 26.50
CA PHE A 32 -40.44 5.46 25.22
C PHE A 32 -38.92 5.49 25.39
N LEU A 33 -38.40 6.38 26.24
CA LEU A 33 -36.98 6.46 26.57
C LEU A 33 -36.50 5.14 27.19
N LEU A 34 -37.26 4.59 28.15
CA LEU A 34 -36.91 3.32 28.77
C LEU A 34 -36.86 2.18 27.75
N THR A 35 -37.84 2.05 26.85
CA THR A 35 -37.81 1.01 25.81
C THR A 35 -36.69 1.22 24.79
N SER A 36 -36.32 2.47 24.51
CA SER A 36 -35.21 2.80 23.60
C SER A 36 -33.87 2.46 24.24
N LEU A 37 -33.71 2.75 25.54
CA LEU A 37 -32.53 2.35 26.32
C LEU A 37 -32.40 0.84 26.43
N LEU A 38 -33.51 0.12 26.67
CA LEU A 38 -33.50 -1.34 26.68
C LEU A 38 -33.08 -1.92 25.32
N LEU A 39 -33.58 -1.34 24.22
CA LEU A 39 -33.21 -1.76 22.88
C LEU A 39 -31.73 -1.49 22.57
N ALA A 40 -31.22 -0.32 22.97
CA ALA A 40 -29.80 -0.01 22.90
C ALA A 40 -28.99 -1.00 23.75
N ALA A 41 -29.36 -1.26 24.99
CA ALA A 41 -28.65 -2.22 25.85
C ALA A 41 -28.56 -3.63 25.23
N VAL A 42 -29.63 -4.12 24.61
CA VAL A 42 -29.61 -5.42 23.89
C VAL A 42 -28.66 -5.37 22.69
N GLY A 43 -28.65 -4.27 21.95
CA GLY A 43 -27.71 -4.06 20.84
C GLY A 43 -26.26 -3.88 21.29
N LEU A 44 -26.01 -3.24 22.43
CA LEU A 44 -24.66 -2.96 22.92
C LEU A 44 -24.01 -4.15 23.63
N ALA A 45 -24.81 -5.05 24.20
CA ALA A 45 -24.31 -6.18 24.98
C ALA A 45 -23.40 -7.14 24.19
N TRP A 46 -23.56 -7.18 22.87
CA TRP A 46 -22.74 -8.04 22.00
C TRP A 46 -21.65 -7.26 21.25
N GLU A 47 -21.85 -5.95 20.96
CA GLU A 47 -20.86 -5.09 20.30
C GLU A 47 -19.50 -5.11 21.01
N TRP A 48 -19.49 -5.16 22.34
CA TRP A 48 -18.25 -5.26 23.13
C TRP A 48 -17.36 -6.45 22.73
N ARG A 49 -17.94 -7.55 22.25
CA ARG A 49 -17.21 -8.75 21.82
C ARG A 49 -16.75 -8.72 20.37
N LEU A 50 -17.26 -7.80 19.55
CA LEU A 50 -16.83 -7.68 18.15
C LEU A 50 -15.43 -7.07 18.01
N PHE A 51 -15.01 -6.28 18.99
CA PHE A 51 -13.79 -5.51 18.91
C PHE A 51 -12.75 -6.02 19.89
N ASP A 52 -11.50 -6.01 19.43
CA ASP A 52 -10.34 -6.35 20.25
C ASP A 52 -9.98 -5.22 21.20
N PRO A 53 -9.40 -5.53 22.38
CA PRO A 53 -8.80 -4.51 23.23
C PRO A 53 -7.53 -3.93 22.55
N PRO A 54 -7.17 -2.65 22.81
CA PRO A 54 -7.89 -1.68 23.63
C PRO A 54 -9.18 -1.19 22.95
N ARG A 55 -10.27 -1.10 23.71
CA ARG A 55 -11.59 -0.67 23.21
C ARG A 55 -11.87 0.76 23.64
N THR A 56 -12.40 1.57 22.74
CA THR A 56 -12.82 2.95 23.03
C THR A 56 -14.29 3.20 22.68
N LEU A 57 -14.87 4.21 23.32
CA LEU A 57 -16.22 4.67 23.06
C LEU A 57 -16.24 5.56 21.82
N ASN A 58 -16.96 5.13 20.79
CA ASN A 58 -17.22 5.91 19.60
C ASN A 58 -18.47 6.79 19.80
N GLY A 59 -18.26 8.11 19.88
CA GLY A 59 -19.35 9.09 20.02
C GLY A 59 -20.39 9.01 18.89
N PHE A 60 -19.99 8.59 17.69
CA PHE A 60 -20.92 8.41 16.57
C PHE A 60 -21.86 7.21 16.75
N GLY A 61 -21.51 6.21 17.57
CA GLY A 61 -22.44 5.12 17.92
C GLY A 61 -23.64 5.60 18.71
N ILE A 62 -23.48 6.62 19.56
CA ILE A 62 -24.59 7.27 20.28
C ILE A 62 -25.55 7.92 19.28
N GLN A 63 -25.02 8.55 18.23
CA GLN A 63 -25.81 9.14 17.16
C GLN A 63 -26.66 8.11 16.43
N THR A 64 -26.14 6.90 16.15
CA THR A 64 -26.90 5.80 15.52
C THR A 64 -28.15 5.46 16.34
N TRP A 65 -27.99 5.26 17.66
CA TRP A 65 -29.10 4.91 18.54
C TRP A 65 -30.11 6.05 18.72
N ALA A 66 -29.64 7.29 18.80
CA ALA A 66 -30.50 8.47 18.86
C ALA A 66 -31.31 8.64 17.56
N MET A 67 -30.66 8.51 16.40
CA MET A 67 -31.29 8.59 15.09
C MET A 67 -32.39 7.52 14.94
N ARG A 68 -32.09 6.28 15.35
CA ARG A 68 -33.09 5.20 15.34
C ARG A 68 -34.33 5.55 16.15
N ALA A 69 -34.17 6.11 17.35
CA ALA A 69 -35.29 6.54 18.17
C ALA A 69 -36.09 7.68 17.52
N MET A 70 -35.42 8.66 16.90
CA MET A 70 -36.07 9.75 16.17
C MET A 70 -36.87 9.24 14.97
N LEU A 71 -36.29 8.35 14.17
CA LEU A 71 -36.97 7.74 13.01
C LEU A 71 -38.17 6.90 13.44
N ALA A 72 -38.09 6.20 14.58
CA ALA A 72 -39.22 5.45 15.14
C ALA A 72 -40.38 6.39 15.57
N LEU A 73 -40.08 7.55 16.13
CA LEU A 73 -41.09 8.57 16.45
C LEU A 73 -41.72 9.16 15.18
N ALA A 74 -40.91 9.46 14.16
CA ALA A 74 -41.38 9.96 12.86
C ALA A 74 -42.29 8.94 12.15
N ALA A 75 -41.87 7.68 12.09
CA ALA A 75 -42.68 6.58 11.55
C ALA A 75 -44.00 6.41 12.31
N THR A 76 -43.95 6.52 13.65
CA THR A 76 -45.15 6.48 14.49
C THR A 76 -46.10 7.64 14.22
N ALA A 77 -45.57 8.85 14.01
CA ALA A 77 -46.37 10.02 13.68
C ALA A 77 -47.13 9.81 12.37
N VAL A 78 -46.45 9.28 11.34
CA VAL A 78 -47.05 8.91 10.05
C VAL A 78 -48.15 7.86 10.23
N LEU A 79 -47.87 6.77 10.97
CA LEU A 79 -48.86 5.73 11.25
C LEU A 79 -50.12 6.28 11.93
N CYS A 80 -49.94 7.04 13.01
CA CYS A 80 -51.06 7.55 13.81
C CYS A 80 -51.87 8.62 13.06
N ALA A 81 -51.21 9.43 12.22
CA ALA A 81 -51.89 10.41 11.38
C ALA A 81 -52.74 9.74 10.29
N LEU A 82 -52.19 8.76 9.58
CA LEU A 82 -52.90 8.07 8.49
C LEU A 82 -53.97 7.09 8.98
N CYS A 83 -53.86 6.61 10.21
CA CYS A 83 -54.86 5.73 10.84
C CYS A 83 -55.93 6.47 11.64
N ASP A 84 -55.84 7.81 11.76
CA ASP A 84 -56.69 8.63 12.63
C ASP A 84 -56.70 8.17 14.11
N ARG A 85 -55.50 7.89 14.63
CA ARG A 85 -55.25 7.37 16.00
C ARG A 85 -54.22 8.18 16.77
N ARG A 86 -54.25 9.52 16.63
CA ARG A 86 -53.27 10.43 17.27
C ARG A 86 -53.17 10.26 18.80
N ALA A 87 -54.27 9.93 19.47
CA ALA A 87 -54.30 9.67 20.91
C ALA A 87 -53.44 8.47 21.34
N LEU A 88 -53.09 7.56 20.42
CA LEU A 88 -52.29 6.37 20.69
C LEU A 88 -50.80 6.55 20.37
N PHE A 89 -50.36 7.76 20.02
CA PHE A 89 -48.99 8.03 19.55
C PHE A 89 -47.92 7.39 20.45
N TRP A 90 -47.96 7.67 21.76
CA TRP A 90 -46.97 7.13 22.69
C TRP A 90 -47.05 5.62 22.86
N THR A 91 -48.25 5.04 22.83
CA THR A 91 -48.44 3.59 22.90
C THR A 91 -47.84 2.90 21.67
N VAL A 92 -48.08 3.47 20.48
CA VAL A 92 -47.56 2.95 19.20
C VAL A 92 -46.04 3.10 19.12
N ALA A 93 -45.49 4.23 19.56
CA ALA A 93 -44.04 4.46 19.58
C ALA A 93 -43.34 3.46 20.52
N CYS A 94 -43.88 3.28 21.73
CA CYS A 94 -43.38 2.32 22.70
C CYS A 94 -43.48 0.87 22.17
N TRP A 95 -44.57 0.51 21.48
CA TRP A 95 -44.70 -0.81 20.85
C TRP A 95 -43.72 -1.02 19.72
N LEU A 96 -43.49 0.00 18.88
CA LEU A 96 -42.53 -0.10 17.78
C LEU A 96 -41.13 -0.36 18.35
N GLN A 97 -40.68 0.38 19.36
CA GLN A 97 -39.39 0.14 20.01
C GLN A 97 -39.33 -1.24 20.67
N ALA A 98 -40.35 -1.62 21.44
CA ALA A 98 -40.39 -2.92 22.11
C ALA A 98 -40.43 -4.09 21.11
N SER A 99 -41.03 -3.92 19.94
CA SER A 99 -41.08 -4.95 18.90
C SER A 99 -39.73 -5.23 18.24
N MET A 100 -38.77 -4.32 18.40
CA MET A 100 -37.42 -4.49 17.86
C MET A 100 -36.47 -5.24 18.82
N LEU A 101 -36.88 -5.48 20.07
CA LEU A 101 -36.03 -6.17 21.05
C LEU A 101 -35.67 -7.59 20.62
N LEU A 102 -36.65 -8.36 20.14
CA LEU A 102 -36.41 -9.75 19.71
C LEU A 102 -35.57 -9.82 18.42
N PRO A 103 -35.85 -9.06 17.35
CA PRO A 103 -34.99 -9.04 16.16
C PRO A 103 -33.56 -8.61 16.48
N THR A 104 -33.37 -7.59 17.32
CA THR A 104 -32.03 -7.15 17.74
C THR A 104 -31.32 -8.21 18.61
N ALA A 105 -32.04 -8.94 19.47
CA ALA A 105 -31.46 -10.07 20.22
C ALA A 105 -31.07 -11.24 19.30
N LEU A 106 -31.86 -11.55 18.27
CA LEU A 106 -31.54 -12.59 17.30
C LEU A 106 -30.30 -12.22 16.47
N LEU A 107 -30.20 -10.97 16.02
CA LEU A 107 -29.00 -10.47 15.35
C LEU A 107 -27.78 -10.54 16.29
N ALA A 108 -27.93 -10.19 17.56
CA ALA A 108 -26.87 -10.35 18.55
C ALA A 108 -26.41 -11.81 18.66
N CYS A 109 -27.34 -12.78 18.68
CA CYS A 109 -26.98 -14.21 18.68
C CYS A 109 -26.23 -14.64 17.42
N VAL A 110 -26.63 -14.14 16.25
CA VAL A 110 -25.91 -14.40 14.98
C VAL A 110 -24.50 -13.83 15.03
N GLY A 111 -24.34 -12.58 15.48
CA GLY A 111 -23.02 -11.96 15.65
C GLY A 111 -22.11 -12.71 16.61
N LEU A 112 -22.67 -13.21 17.72
CA LEU A 112 -21.92 -14.04 18.67
C LEU A 112 -21.50 -15.40 18.11
N ALA A 113 -22.23 -15.95 17.15
CA ALA A 113 -21.94 -17.26 16.57
C ALA A 113 -21.04 -17.18 15.31
N GLY A 114 -21.19 -16.13 14.50
CA GLY A 114 -20.57 -16.01 13.18
C GLY A 114 -19.72 -14.76 12.96
N GLY A 115 -19.49 -13.95 14.00
CA GLY A 115 -18.67 -12.74 13.91
C GLY A 115 -19.28 -11.63 13.05
N TRP A 116 -18.44 -10.67 12.67
CA TRP A 116 -18.84 -9.50 11.87
C TRP A 116 -19.33 -9.89 10.46
N GLU A 117 -18.69 -10.85 9.81
CA GLU A 117 -19.02 -11.27 8.44
C GLU A 117 -20.46 -11.77 8.31
N ALA A 118 -20.92 -12.57 9.28
CA ALA A 118 -22.30 -13.07 9.31
C ALA A 118 -23.34 -11.94 9.40
N LEU A 119 -22.99 -10.84 10.05
CA LEU A 119 -23.86 -9.66 10.21
C LEU A 119 -23.76 -8.67 9.05
N ALA A 120 -22.57 -8.52 8.46
CA ALA A 120 -22.33 -7.67 7.30
C ALA A 120 -22.94 -8.25 6.01
N SER A 121 -23.40 -9.50 6.04
CA SER A 121 -24.07 -10.14 4.92
C SER A 121 -25.28 -9.32 4.41
N PRO A 122 -25.36 -9.00 3.11
CA PRO A 122 -26.50 -8.28 2.53
C PRO A 122 -27.85 -8.97 2.76
N TRP A 123 -27.86 -10.31 2.83
CA TRP A 123 -29.05 -11.11 3.10
C TRP A 123 -29.58 -10.92 4.52
N MET A 124 -28.68 -10.82 5.50
CA MET A 124 -29.04 -10.59 6.89
C MET A 124 -29.68 -9.21 7.07
N TRP A 125 -29.07 -8.20 6.46
CA TRP A 125 -29.62 -6.84 6.41
C TRP A 125 -30.98 -6.79 5.73
N GLY A 126 -31.10 -7.39 4.54
CA GLY A 126 -32.37 -7.49 3.82
C GLY A 126 -33.47 -8.16 4.64
N ALA A 127 -33.16 -9.24 5.35
CA ALA A 127 -34.10 -9.95 6.23
C ALA A 127 -34.56 -9.08 7.41
N ALA A 128 -33.64 -8.37 8.07
CA ALA A 128 -33.97 -7.46 9.17
C ALA A 128 -34.87 -6.30 8.71
N MET A 129 -34.60 -5.73 7.53
CA MET A 129 -35.42 -4.67 6.94
C MET A 129 -36.81 -5.20 6.56
N ALA A 130 -36.89 -6.36 5.92
CA ALA A 130 -38.15 -7.00 5.54
C ALA A 130 -39.01 -7.33 6.78
N TRP A 131 -38.39 -7.80 7.86
CA TRP A 131 -39.09 -8.08 9.12
C TRP A 131 -39.63 -6.82 9.77
N THR A 132 -38.84 -5.74 9.79
CA THR A 132 -39.26 -4.44 10.31
C THR A 132 -40.42 -3.86 9.48
N PHE A 133 -40.35 -4.00 8.15
CA PHE A 133 -41.45 -3.65 7.24
C PHE A 133 -42.73 -4.44 7.57
N ALA A 134 -42.64 -5.76 7.77
CA ALA A 134 -43.77 -6.60 8.14
C ALA A 134 -44.40 -6.19 9.48
N ILE A 135 -43.59 -5.82 10.47
CA ILE A 135 -44.07 -5.30 11.77
C ILE A 135 -44.89 -4.01 11.57
N LEU A 136 -44.40 -3.08 10.75
CA LEU A 136 -45.09 -1.83 10.46
C LEU A 136 -46.40 -2.05 9.69
N LEU A 137 -46.41 -2.96 8.72
CA LEU A 137 -47.65 -3.39 8.04
C LEU A 137 -48.65 -3.99 9.05
N ARG A 138 -48.17 -4.86 9.92
CA ARG A 138 -49.02 -5.52 10.93
C ARG A 138 -49.63 -4.53 11.91
N LEU A 139 -48.85 -3.53 12.30
CA LEU A 139 -49.25 -2.45 13.19
C LEU A 139 -50.28 -1.53 12.52
N ALA A 140 -50.06 -1.13 11.26
CA ALA A 140 -51.03 -0.39 10.47
C ALA A 140 -52.36 -1.15 10.34
N TRP A 141 -52.29 -2.45 10.04
CA TRP A 141 -53.48 -3.31 9.91
C TRP A 141 -54.30 -3.43 11.20
N PHE A 142 -53.63 -3.37 12.35
CA PHE A 142 -54.27 -3.34 13.67
C PHE A 142 -54.93 -1.99 13.97
N LEU A 143 -54.29 -0.87 13.60
CA LEU A 143 -54.75 0.48 13.96
C LEU A 143 -55.94 0.97 13.12
N THR A 144 -56.02 0.58 11.85
CA THR A 144 -57.07 1.04 10.93
C THR A 144 -57.97 -0.09 10.40
N ARG A 145 -59.26 0.25 10.24
CA ARG A 145 -60.25 -0.57 9.53
C ARG A 145 -60.41 -0.16 8.06
N SER A 146 -59.85 0.97 7.64
CA SER A 146 -59.96 1.47 6.25
C SER A 146 -59.02 0.69 5.32
N ARG A 147 -59.52 0.36 4.11
CA ARG A 147 -58.71 -0.35 3.09
C ARG A 147 -57.54 0.50 2.61
N LEU A 148 -57.76 1.81 2.42
CA LEU A 148 -56.74 2.79 2.03
C LEU A 148 -55.66 2.97 3.11
N GLY A 149 -56.05 3.09 4.38
CA GLY A 149 -55.09 3.22 5.48
C GLY A 149 -54.21 1.97 5.63
N ARG A 150 -54.77 0.77 5.39
CA ARG A 150 -54.00 -0.48 5.38
C ARG A 150 -52.98 -0.54 4.24
N GLY A 151 -53.29 0.05 3.09
CA GLY A 151 -52.41 0.06 1.92
C GLY A 151 -51.28 1.10 2.00
N LEU A 152 -51.47 2.22 2.71
CA LEU A 152 -50.52 3.34 2.69
C LEU A 152 -49.78 3.57 4.02
N ALA A 153 -50.42 3.35 5.17
CA ALA A 153 -49.83 3.76 6.45
C ALA A 153 -48.56 2.97 6.80
N GLY A 154 -48.58 1.66 6.63
CA GLY A 154 -47.43 0.79 6.89
C GLY A 154 -46.25 1.08 5.97
N PRO A 155 -46.43 1.11 4.63
CA PRO A 155 -45.34 1.40 3.70
C PRO A 155 -44.72 2.79 3.88
N LEU A 156 -45.52 3.84 4.08
CA LEU A 156 -44.99 5.19 4.30
C LEU A 156 -44.22 5.32 5.61
N ALA A 157 -44.73 4.70 6.69
CA ALA A 157 -43.99 4.66 7.94
C ALA A 157 -42.69 3.86 7.83
N ALA A 158 -42.69 2.79 7.04
CA ALA A 158 -41.50 2.01 6.77
C ALA A 158 -40.49 2.78 5.92
N ALA A 159 -40.93 3.52 4.90
CA ALA A 159 -40.05 4.38 4.12
C ALA A 159 -39.33 5.40 5.02
N VAL A 160 -40.04 6.02 5.96
CA VAL A 160 -39.46 6.95 6.95
C VAL A 160 -38.45 6.25 7.87
N LEU A 161 -38.74 5.02 8.33
CA LEU A 161 -37.86 4.31 9.26
C LEU A 161 -36.64 3.67 8.59
N LEU A 162 -36.79 3.20 7.34
CA LEU A 162 -35.86 2.28 6.69
C LEU A 162 -34.99 2.96 5.62
N LEU A 163 -35.54 3.85 4.78
CA LEU A 163 -34.78 4.46 3.69
C LEU A 163 -33.54 5.25 4.14
N PRO A 164 -33.55 5.98 5.28
CA PRO A 164 -32.36 6.69 5.74
C PRO A 164 -31.13 5.79 5.91
N TRP A 165 -31.31 4.51 6.23
CA TRP A 165 -30.21 3.56 6.43
C TRP A 165 -29.52 3.09 5.14
N PHE A 166 -30.05 3.43 3.96
CA PHE A 166 -29.36 3.22 2.68
C PHE A 166 -28.32 4.32 2.39
N VAL A 167 -28.41 5.45 3.10
CA VAL A 167 -27.52 6.61 2.92
C VAL A 167 -26.68 6.86 4.16
N LEU A 168 -27.26 6.65 5.34
CA LEU A 168 -26.59 6.82 6.62
C LEU A 168 -25.86 5.54 7.01
N GLN A 169 -24.55 5.65 7.21
CA GLN A 169 -23.76 4.56 7.77
C GLN A 169 -24.00 4.46 9.27
N SER A 170 -24.45 3.30 9.74
CA SER A 170 -24.55 3.02 11.17
C SER A 170 -23.14 2.83 11.74
N GLN A 171 -22.79 3.63 12.74
CA GLN A 171 -21.58 3.47 13.53
C GLN A 171 -21.90 2.68 14.80
N LEU A 172 -20.99 1.81 15.22
CA LEU A 172 -21.08 1.03 16.46
C LEU A 172 -20.59 1.88 17.64
N LEU A 173 -21.05 1.58 18.87
CA LEU A 173 -20.67 2.35 20.05
C LEU A 173 -19.26 1.99 20.53
N TRP A 174 -18.85 0.75 20.33
CA TRP A 174 -17.51 0.30 20.61
C TRP A 174 -16.71 0.21 19.31
N THR A 175 -15.46 0.64 19.36
CA THR A 175 -14.47 0.41 18.30
C THR A 175 -13.14 0.05 18.94
N THR A 176 -12.26 -0.60 18.18
CA THR A 176 -10.86 -0.74 18.56
C THR A 176 -10.24 0.66 18.65
N ASP A 177 -9.53 0.91 19.73
CA ASP A 177 -8.70 2.10 19.90
C ASP A 177 -7.41 1.89 19.11
N TRP A 178 -7.46 2.24 17.83
CA TRP A 178 -6.33 2.10 16.93
C TRP A 178 -5.12 2.92 17.36
N GLN A 179 -5.32 4.03 18.10
CA GLN A 179 -4.23 4.87 18.60
C GLN A 179 -3.51 4.22 19.78
N ALA A 180 -4.27 3.67 20.73
CA ALA A 180 -3.70 2.91 21.83
C ALA A 180 -3.11 1.58 21.35
N LEU A 181 -3.73 0.91 20.37
CA LEU A 181 -3.18 -0.28 19.73
C LEU A 181 -1.86 0.04 19.03
N SER A 182 -1.78 1.13 18.25
CA SER A 182 -0.53 1.56 17.61
C SER A 182 0.55 1.95 18.62
N ALA A 183 0.18 2.58 19.74
CA ALA A 183 1.12 2.94 20.81
C ALA A 183 1.64 1.71 21.59
N ASP A 184 0.81 0.67 21.77
CA ASP A 184 1.24 -0.59 22.38
C ASP A 184 2.09 -1.43 21.40
N THR A 185 1.75 -1.38 20.10
CA THR A 185 2.52 -2.05 19.03
C THR A 185 3.92 -1.43 18.89
N SER A 186 4.08 -0.12 19.13
CA SER A 186 5.40 0.54 19.15
C SER A 186 6.35 0.05 20.26
N GLN A 187 5.86 -0.70 21.26
CA GLN A 187 6.72 -1.38 22.24
C GLN A 187 7.21 -2.76 21.79
N PHE A 188 6.66 -3.30 20.69
CA PHE A 188 7.04 -4.58 20.09
C PHE A 188 7.86 -4.45 18.79
N GLU A 189 8.17 -3.22 18.35
CA GLU A 189 8.99 -2.91 17.16
C GLU A 189 10.50 -3.10 17.40
N ASP A 190 10.92 -4.27 17.88
CA ASP A 190 12.34 -4.71 17.82
C ASP A 190 12.55 -5.80 16.76
N SER A 191 11.57 -5.97 15.86
CA SER A 191 11.68 -6.85 14.69
C SER A 191 11.11 -6.13 13.47
N GLY A 192 11.70 -4.99 13.09
CA GLY A 192 11.41 -4.34 11.82
C GLY A 192 11.61 -5.32 10.66
N GLU A 193 10.83 -5.16 9.59
CA GLU A 193 10.99 -6.00 8.41
C GLU A 193 12.40 -5.78 7.81
N PRO A 194 13.05 -6.82 7.25
CA PRO A 194 14.32 -6.64 6.56
C PRO A 194 14.23 -5.52 5.52
N GLY A 195 15.17 -4.58 5.58
CA GLY A 195 15.20 -3.43 4.69
C GLY A 195 14.29 -2.27 5.07
N GLU A 196 13.63 -2.30 6.23
CA GLU A 196 12.73 -1.24 6.68
C GLU A 196 13.42 0.13 6.85
N LEU A 197 12.76 1.18 6.36
CA LEU A 197 13.22 2.55 6.49
C LEU A 197 13.03 3.07 7.91
N ALA A 198 14.09 3.66 8.47
CA ALA A 198 14.03 4.35 9.76
C ALA A 198 13.17 5.63 9.73
N ASP A 199 13.12 6.32 8.57
CA ASP A 199 12.30 7.53 8.36
C ASP A 199 11.61 7.48 6.99
N PRO A 200 10.47 6.76 6.89
CA PRO A 200 9.72 6.64 5.64
C PRO A 200 9.11 7.96 5.18
N GLU A 201 8.77 8.87 6.09
CA GLU A 201 8.20 10.17 5.74
C GLU A 201 9.22 11.02 4.99
N ALA A 202 10.45 11.13 5.52
CA ALA A 202 11.52 11.85 4.83
C ALA A 202 11.84 11.23 3.45
N ALA A 203 11.87 9.90 3.36
CA ALA A 203 12.08 9.20 2.10
C ALA A 203 10.99 9.53 1.05
N MET A 204 9.73 9.57 1.46
CA MET A 204 8.60 9.89 0.60
C MET A 204 8.69 11.31 0.02
N TYR A 205 9.05 12.31 0.85
CA TYR A 205 9.22 13.69 0.39
C TYR A 205 10.45 13.89 -0.50
N ALA A 206 11.52 13.10 -0.29
CA ALA A 206 12.73 13.17 -1.10
C ALA A 206 12.57 12.52 -2.49
N LEU A 207 11.72 11.49 -2.62
CA LEU A 207 11.62 10.60 -3.78
C LEU A 207 11.70 11.30 -5.14
N GLY A 208 10.82 12.29 -5.37
CA GLY A 208 10.74 13.00 -6.65
C GLY A 208 12.00 13.82 -6.95
N THR A 209 12.50 14.56 -5.96
CA THR A 209 13.67 15.42 -6.12
C THR A 209 14.95 14.63 -6.41
N ARG A 210 15.06 13.40 -5.89
CA ARG A 210 16.23 12.54 -6.13
C ARG A 210 16.29 12.03 -7.56
N LEU A 211 15.14 11.61 -8.09
CA LEU A 211 15.07 11.22 -9.49
C LEU A 211 15.39 12.41 -10.40
N ASP A 212 14.80 13.57 -10.13
CA ASP A 212 15.02 14.77 -10.94
C ASP A 212 16.51 15.18 -10.96
N ALA A 213 17.19 15.11 -9.80
CA ALA A 213 18.63 15.38 -9.71
C ALA A 213 19.47 14.34 -10.47
N ALA A 214 19.16 13.05 -10.34
CA ALA A 214 19.88 11.97 -11.03
C ALA A 214 19.71 12.06 -12.56
N VAL A 215 18.48 12.32 -13.03
CA VAL A 215 18.18 12.54 -14.44
C VAL A 215 18.86 13.79 -15.00
N ALA A 216 18.88 14.89 -14.23
CA ALA A 216 19.54 16.12 -14.66
C ALA A 216 21.06 15.94 -14.86
N ALA A 217 21.68 14.99 -14.14
CA ALA A 217 23.09 14.65 -14.25
C ALA A 217 23.44 13.80 -15.48
N LEU A 218 22.46 13.25 -16.20
CA LEU A 218 22.71 12.46 -17.41
C LEU A 218 23.31 13.34 -18.52
N ALA A 219 24.44 12.89 -19.04
CA ALA A 219 25.10 13.49 -20.19
C ALA A 219 24.22 13.37 -21.44
N PRO A 220 24.25 14.36 -22.36
CA PRO A 220 23.58 14.25 -23.66
C PRO A 220 24.29 13.22 -24.57
N GLN A 221 23.56 12.74 -25.57
CA GLN A 221 24.13 11.85 -26.59
C GLN A 221 25.27 12.52 -27.37
N ARG A 222 26.15 11.70 -27.94
CA ARG A 222 27.26 12.12 -28.81
C ARG A 222 26.92 11.86 -30.28
N PRO A 223 26.62 12.90 -31.09
CA PRO A 223 26.16 12.68 -32.45
C PRO A 223 27.13 11.88 -33.32
N GLY A 224 26.65 10.84 -33.98
CA GLY A 224 27.43 9.97 -34.85
C GLY A 224 28.23 8.90 -34.09
N THR A 225 28.00 8.78 -32.79
CA THR A 225 28.60 7.76 -31.91
C THR A 225 27.45 7.01 -31.26
N VAL A 226 27.39 5.70 -31.45
CA VAL A 226 26.40 4.88 -30.75
C VAL A 226 26.72 4.91 -29.25
N ASP A 227 25.93 5.64 -28.48
CA ASP A 227 26.04 5.67 -27.02
C ASP A 227 25.26 4.51 -26.40
N MET A 228 25.72 4.04 -25.24
CA MET A 228 24.95 3.16 -24.38
C MET A 228 24.53 3.92 -23.12
N TYR A 229 23.21 4.08 -22.97
CA TYR A 229 22.60 4.57 -21.74
C TYR A 229 22.17 3.39 -20.89
N VAL A 230 22.47 3.43 -19.60
CA VAL A 230 22.27 2.33 -18.68
C VAL A 230 21.25 2.74 -17.63
N LEU A 231 20.21 1.94 -17.44
CA LEU A 231 19.34 2.02 -16.27
C LEU A 231 19.52 0.74 -15.46
N ALA A 232 20.03 0.85 -14.24
CA ALA A 232 20.17 -0.25 -13.31
C ALA A 232 19.12 -0.14 -12.20
N PHE A 233 18.38 -1.20 -11.92
CA PHE A 233 17.25 -1.22 -11.01
C PHE A 233 17.41 -2.36 -9.99
N GLY A 234 17.49 -2.01 -8.71
CA GLY A 234 17.56 -2.96 -7.59
C GLY A 234 16.28 -2.89 -6.77
N GLY A 235 15.42 -3.90 -6.93
CA GLY A 235 14.00 -3.80 -6.54
C GLY A 235 13.68 -4.11 -5.08
N ASP A 236 14.50 -4.89 -4.37
CA ASP A 236 14.22 -5.28 -2.99
C ASP A 236 15.26 -4.73 -2.01
N ALA A 237 14.76 -4.11 -0.94
CA ALA A 237 15.54 -3.61 0.18
C ALA A 237 15.90 -4.68 1.21
N GLY A 238 15.28 -5.86 1.16
CA GLY A 238 15.48 -6.94 2.12
C GLY A 238 16.85 -7.61 2.02
N GLU A 239 17.47 -7.59 0.83
CA GLU A 239 18.78 -8.22 0.60
C GLU A 239 19.78 -7.31 -0.13
N ASP A 240 21.01 -7.33 0.37
CA ASP A 240 22.12 -6.49 -0.08
C ASP A 240 22.58 -6.78 -1.51
N VAL A 241 22.36 -8.00 -2.00
CA VAL A 241 22.75 -8.47 -3.34
C VAL A 241 22.28 -7.53 -4.45
N PHE A 242 21.04 -7.03 -4.36
CA PHE A 242 20.44 -6.22 -5.42
C PHE A 242 21.06 -4.81 -5.45
N ARG A 243 21.30 -4.22 -4.27
CA ARG A 243 22.11 -3.01 -4.13
C ARG A 243 23.50 -3.19 -4.70
N ASN A 244 24.18 -4.26 -4.30
CA ASN A 244 25.56 -4.50 -4.67
C ASN A 244 25.72 -4.60 -6.20
N GLU A 245 24.78 -5.24 -6.89
CA GLU A 245 24.75 -5.32 -8.35
C GLU A 245 24.56 -3.95 -9.03
N VAL A 246 23.57 -3.16 -8.58
CA VAL A 246 23.32 -1.82 -9.12
C VAL A 246 24.54 -0.93 -8.93
N GLU A 247 25.07 -0.87 -7.71
CA GLU A 247 26.25 -0.05 -7.41
C GLU A 247 27.48 -0.51 -8.19
N TYR A 248 27.59 -1.80 -8.48
CA TYR A 248 28.67 -2.33 -9.30
C TYR A 248 28.53 -1.93 -10.76
N ILE A 249 27.31 -2.01 -11.33
CA ILE A 249 27.01 -1.55 -12.69
C ILE A 249 27.30 -0.05 -12.86
N GLU A 250 26.94 0.77 -11.86
CA GLU A 250 27.25 2.20 -11.81
C GLU A 250 28.75 2.50 -11.93
N ARG A 251 29.62 1.56 -11.55
CA ARG A 251 31.09 1.69 -11.70
C ARG A 251 31.61 1.03 -12.97
N LEU A 252 31.12 -0.16 -13.29
CA LEU A 252 31.60 -0.97 -14.41
C LEU A 252 31.38 -0.28 -15.76
N PHE A 253 30.17 0.20 -16.02
CA PHE A 253 29.80 0.72 -17.34
C PHE A 253 30.55 2.02 -17.70
N PRO A 254 30.68 3.01 -16.79
CA PRO A 254 31.48 4.20 -17.06
C PRO A 254 32.96 3.91 -17.29
N GLN A 255 33.53 2.95 -16.56
CA GLN A 255 34.97 2.67 -16.60
C GLN A 255 35.37 1.78 -17.77
N ARG A 256 34.51 0.84 -18.17
CA ARG A 256 34.84 -0.18 -19.16
C ARG A 256 34.07 -0.07 -20.47
N PHE A 257 32.84 0.42 -20.44
CA PHE A 257 31.89 0.39 -21.57
C PHE A 257 31.54 1.78 -22.13
N ASP A 258 32.40 2.78 -21.89
CA ASP A 258 32.26 4.15 -22.39
C ASP A 258 30.91 4.83 -22.03
N ALA A 259 30.31 4.44 -20.90
CA ALA A 259 29.02 4.97 -20.45
C ALA A 259 29.17 6.10 -19.40
N ALA A 260 30.29 6.84 -19.41
CA ALA A 260 30.54 7.88 -18.41
C ALA A 260 29.47 8.98 -18.48
N GLY A 261 28.77 9.21 -17.36
CA GLY A 261 27.65 10.16 -17.27
C GLY A 261 26.35 9.67 -17.93
N ARG A 262 26.25 8.40 -18.35
CA ARG A 262 25.07 7.82 -19.02
C ARG A 262 24.48 6.64 -18.24
N VAL A 263 24.70 6.60 -16.92
CA VAL A 263 24.16 5.55 -16.03
C VAL A 263 23.20 6.18 -15.03
N LEU A 264 22.00 5.59 -14.92
CA LEU A 264 20.97 5.92 -13.94
C LEU A 264 20.71 4.69 -13.06
N GLY A 265 21.17 4.73 -11.81
CA GLY A 265 20.82 3.72 -10.81
C GLY A 265 19.55 4.10 -10.07
N LEU A 266 18.60 3.17 -10.00
CA LEU A 266 17.42 3.20 -9.14
C LEU A 266 17.54 2.07 -8.13
N LEU A 267 17.39 2.37 -6.84
CA LEU A 267 17.72 1.39 -5.82
C LEU A 267 16.82 1.48 -4.59
N ASN A 268 16.29 0.34 -4.16
CA ASN A 268 15.68 0.17 -2.84
C ASN A 268 16.72 -0.44 -1.89
N HIS A 269 17.08 0.33 -0.87
CA HIS A 269 17.90 -0.10 0.27
C HIS A 269 17.90 1.02 1.32
N PRO A 270 17.79 0.73 2.63
CA PRO A 270 17.79 1.75 3.68
C PRO A 270 19.01 2.67 3.64
N ASP A 271 20.21 2.14 3.40
CA ASP A 271 21.44 2.95 3.29
C ASP A 271 21.51 3.86 2.06
N SER A 272 20.66 3.62 1.05
CA SER A 272 20.71 4.33 -0.23
C SER A 272 19.62 5.40 -0.37
N VAL A 273 18.52 5.29 0.39
CA VAL A 273 17.37 6.19 0.27
C VAL A 273 17.73 7.67 0.46
N ALA A 274 18.78 7.94 1.25
CA ALA A 274 19.28 9.28 1.52
C ALA A 274 20.17 9.85 0.40
N THR A 275 20.58 9.07 -0.59
CA THR A 275 21.49 9.54 -1.66
C THR A 275 21.05 9.18 -3.08
N ARG A 276 20.20 8.18 -3.25
CA ARG A 276 19.78 7.65 -4.57
C ARG A 276 18.26 7.71 -4.75
N PRO A 277 17.78 7.75 -6.00
CA PRO A 277 16.36 7.58 -6.27
C PRO A 277 15.92 6.13 -6.01
N LEU A 278 14.76 5.96 -5.37
CA LEU A 278 14.21 4.63 -5.10
C LEU A 278 13.82 3.89 -6.39
N ALA A 279 13.98 2.58 -6.36
CA ALA A 279 13.55 1.66 -7.41
C ALA A 279 12.04 1.41 -7.30
N THR A 280 11.25 2.30 -7.92
CA THR A 280 9.79 2.13 -8.01
C THR A 280 9.38 2.00 -9.47
N ALA A 281 8.24 1.36 -9.74
CA ALA A 281 7.71 1.29 -11.11
C ALA A 281 7.51 2.69 -11.74
N THR A 282 7.10 3.68 -10.94
CA THR A 282 6.97 5.08 -11.40
C THR A 282 8.33 5.70 -11.71
N ASN A 283 9.36 5.48 -10.88
CA ASN A 283 10.70 6.02 -11.16
C ASN A 283 11.38 5.32 -12.33
N LEU A 284 11.10 4.03 -12.55
CA LEU A 284 11.52 3.31 -13.74
C LEU A 284 10.93 3.96 -15.00
N GLU A 285 9.61 4.19 -15.03
CA GLU A 285 8.94 4.86 -16.15
C GLU A 285 9.50 6.27 -16.40
N ARG A 286 9.62 7.08 -15.36
CA ARG A 286 10.15 8.45 -15.45
C ARG A 286 11.63 8.47 -15.84
N GLY A 287 12.44 7.53 -15.34
CA GLY A 287 13.85 7.38 -15.68
C GLY A 287 14.05 6.96 -17.13
N LEU A 288 13.27 6.00 -17.63
CA LEU A 288 13.27 5.61 -19.03
C LEU A 288 12.84 6.77 -19.94
N ALA A 289 11.78 7.50 -19.57
CA ALA A 289 11.32 8.67 -20.33
C ALA A 289 12.41 9.73 -20.42
N ALA A 290 13.07 10.03 -19.30
CA ALA A 290 14.18 10.95 -19.24
C ALA A 290 15.40 10.52 -20.09
N ILE A 291 15.73 9.21 -20.10
CA ILE A 291 16.76 8.68 -21.00
C ILE A 291 16.33 8.85 -22.45
N GLY A 292 15.06 8.55 -22.78
CA GLY A 292 14.44 8.76 -24.08
C GLY A 292 14.58 10.20 -24.62
N GLU A 293 14.54 11.19 -23.73
CA GLU A 293 14.76 12.60 -24.08
C GLU A 293 16.22 12.97 -24.36
N ARG A 294 17.20 12.14 -23.95
CA ARG A 294 18.64 12.41 -24.09
C ARG A 294 19.34 11.64 -25.19
N ILE A 295 18.76 10.51 -25.58
CA ILE A 295 19.27 9.67 -26.66
C ILE A 295 18.89 10.21 -28.04
N ASP A 296 19.66 9.82 -29.04
CA ASP A 296 19.17 9.73 -30.42
C ASP A 296 18.50 8.34 -30.61
N PRO A 297 17.16 8.27 -30.77
CA PRO A 297 16.46 6.98 -30.84
C PRO A 297 16.83 6.16 -32.08
N ASP A 298 17.44 6.76 -33.11
CA ASP A 298 17.89 6.05 -34.31
C ASP A 298 19.28 5.43 -34.14
N GLU A 299 20.06 5.94 -33.18
CA GLU A 299 21.48 5.61 -32.99
C GLU A 299 21.75 4.87 -31.66
N ASP A 300 21.26 5.38 -30.53
CA ASP A 300 21.72 4.96 -29.21
C ASP A 300 20.99 3.72 -28.67
N ILE A 301 21.68 3.00 -27.79
CA ILE A 301 21.19 1.78 -27.13
C ILE A 301 20.85 2.10 -25.67
N VAL A 302 19.71 1.62 -25.20
CA VAL A 302 19.38 1.62 -23.77
C VAL A 302 19.51 0.21 -23.20
N PHE A 303 20.45 0.07 -22.26
CA PHE A 303 20.68 -1.13 -21.46
C PHE A 303 19.93 -1.02 -20.14
N VAL A 304 18.90 -1.84 -19.95
CA VAL A 304 18.10 -1.91 -18.73
C VAL A 304 18.47 -3.19 -17.98
N TYR A 305 18.99 -3.05 -16.78
CA TYR A 305 19.30 -4.16 -15.89
C TYR A 305 18.37 -4.13 -14.68
N LEU A 306 17.56 -5.16 -14.53
CA LEU A 306 16.62 -5.31 -13.42
C LEU A 306 17.08 -6.48 -12.55
N THR A 307 17.24 -6.24 -11.25
CA THR A 307 17.63 -7.29 -10.29
C THR A 307 16.76 -7.20 -9.04
N SER A 308 16.05 -8.30 -8.74
CA SER A 308 15.19 -8.47 -7.57
C SER A 308 14.73 -9.94 -7.49
N HIS A 309 13.80 -10.24 -6.57
CA HIS A 309 13.02 -11.48 -6.64
C HIS A 309 12.02 -11.44 -7.80
N GLY A 310 11.51 -12.61 -8.17
CA GLY A 310 10.45 -12.75 -9.16
C GLY A 310 9.39 -13.75 -8.74
N SER A 311 8.16 -13.54 -9.19
CA SER A 311 7.02 -14.41 -8.88
C SER A 311 6.69 -15.40 -10.01
N GLU A 312 5.94 -16.45 -9.70
CA GLU A 312 5.41 -17.39 -10.71
C GLU A 312 4.48 -16.70 -11.73
N ASP A 313 3.90 -15.56 -11.36
CA ASP A 313 3.10 -14.69 -12.24
C ASP A 313 3.96 -13.75 -13.11
N HIS A 314 5.28 -13.96 -13.10
CA HIS A 314 6.28 -13.23 -13.90
C HIS A 314 6.41 -11.76 -13.53
N GLU A 315 6.09 -11.40 -12.29
CA GLU A 315 6.30 -10.05 -11.76
C GLU A 315 7.69 -9.94 -11.15
N LEU A 316 8.36 -8.80 -11.37
CA LEU A 316 9.57 -8.43 -10.64
C LEU A 316 9.16 -7.78 -9.32
N TYR A 317 9.70 -8.30 -8.22
CA TYR A 317 9.39 -7.80 -6.89
C TYR A 317 9.96 -6.39 -6.67
N VAL A 318 9.18 -5.54 -6.01
CA VAL A 318 9.54 -4.16 -5.70
C VAL A 318 9.13 -3.88 -4.27
N ASN A 319 10.12 -3.65 -3.41
CA ASN A 319 9.94 -3.57 -1.97
C ASN A 319 10.92 -2.58 -1.30
N GLN A 320 10.36 -1.76 -0.42
CA GLN A 320 11.08 -0.87 0.49
C GLN A 320 10.15 -0.59 1.69
N PRO A 321 10.12 -1.47 2.70
CA PRO A 321 9.20 -1.29 3.83
C PRO A 321 9.45 0.05 4.54
N PRO A 322 8.41 0.69 5.09
CA PRO A 322 6.99 0.35 5.04
C PRO A 322 6.25 0.95 3.81
N LEU A 323 6.97 1.39 2.77
CA LEU A 323 6.36 2.05 1.61
C LEU A 323 5.70 1.02 0.68
N PRO A 324 4.40 1.16 0.35
CA PRO A 324 3.74 0.26 -0.58
C PRO A 324 4.09 0.62 -2.02
N PHE A 325 4.69 -0.32 -2.75
CA PHE A 325 5.06 -0.13 -4.16
C PHE A 325 4.38 -1.13 -5.09
N ASP A 326 4.07 -0.66 -6.30
CA ASP A 326 3.60 -1.51 -7.38
C ASP A 326 4.74 -2.40 -7.87
N GLN A 327 4.41 -3.67 -8.10
CA GLN A 327 5.29 -4.64 -8.73
C GLN A 327 5.45 -4.33 -10.24
N ILE A 328 6.52 -4.81 -10.86
CA ILE A 328 6.77 -4.58 -12.30
C ILE A 328 6.40 -5.82 -13.09
N THR A 329 5.38 -5.69 -13.94
CA THR A 329 4.97 -6.73 -14.88
C THR A 329 5.72 -6.60 -16.22
N PRO A 330 5.80 -7.67 -17.03
CA PRO A 330 6.38 -7.61 -18.37
C PRO A 330 5.70 -6.58 -19.27
N GLN A 331 4.38 -6.46 -19.19
CA GLN A 331 3.60 -5.53 -20.00
C GLN A 331 3.84 -4.08 -19.57
N ARG A 332 4.01 -3.83 -18.27
CA ARG A 332 4.32 -2.49 -17.75
C ARG A 332 5.69 -2.02 -18.22
N LEU A 333 6.71 -2.87 -18.12
CA LEU A 333 8.05 -2.57 -18.63
C LEU A 333 8.04 -2.31 -20.14
N ARG A 334 7.34 -3.16 -20.91
CA ARG A 334 7.15 -2.96 -22.35
C ARG A 334 6.54 -1.59 -22.66
N ALA A 335 5.45 -1.25 -21.98
CA ALA A 335 4.76 0.02 -22.18
C ALA A 335 5.66 1.22 -21.83
N ALA A 336 6.44 1.13 -20.75
CA ALA A 336 7.38 2.18 -20.36
C ALA A 336 8.47 2.42 -21.42
N LEU A 337 9.07 1.35 -21.95
CA LEU A 337 10.08 1.42 -23.01
C LEU A 337 9.51 2.02 -24.31
N ASP A 338 8.30 1.59 -24.71
CA ASP A 338 7.62 2.10 -25.90
C ASP A 338 7.26 3.59 -25.75
N ALA A 339 6.70 3.98 -24.60
CA ALA A 339 6.31 5.37 -24.31
C ALA A 339 7.51 6.32 -24.28
N SER A 340 8.70 5.81 -23.95
CA SER A 340 9.94 6.58 -23.91
C SER A 340 10.59 6.76 -25.29
N GLY A 341 10.02 6.18 -26.36
CA GLY A 341 10.58 6.27 -27.72
C GLY A 341 11.89 5.50 -27.92
N ILE A 342 12.29 4.67 -26.95
CA ILE A 342 13.52 3.90 -27.00
C ILE A 342 13.38 2.78 -28.03
N ARG A 343 14.21 2.79 -29.08
CA ARG A 343 14.13 1.78 -30.15
C ARG A 343 15.09 0.62 -29.94
N TRP A 344 16.37 0.90 -29.65
CA TRP A 344 17.39 -0.13 -29.45
C TRP A 344 17.51 -0.49 -27.98
N ARG A 345 17.10 -1.70 -27.62
CA ARG A 345 16.92 -2.11 -26.22
C ARG A 345 17.77 -3.33 -25.91
N VAL A 346 18.47 -3.30 -24.81
CA VAL A 346 19.01 -4.49 -24.15
C VAL A 346 18.36 -4.57 -22.79
N VAL A 347 17.53 -5.58 -22.54
CA VAL A 347 16.83 -5.76 -21.27
C VAL A 347 17.35 -7.04 -20.61
N VAL A 348 17.96 -6.88 -19.45
CA VAL A 348 18.49 -7.96 -18.63
C VAL A 348 17.65 -8.07 -17.36
N VAL A 349 17.04 -9.23 -17.13
CA VAL A 349 16.19 -9.49 -15.96
C VAL A 349 16.81 -10.59 -15.11
N SER A 350 17.42 -10.20 -13.99
CA SER A 350 18.01 -11.07 -12.99
C SER A 350 17.00 -11.34 -11.87
N ALA A 351 16.15 -12.34 -12.07
CA ALA A 351 15.11 -12.75 -11.11
C ALA A 351 14.61 -14.18 -11.39
N CYS A 352 13.96 -14.78 -10.38
CA CYS A 352 13.20 -16.03 -10.55
C CYS A 352 12.10 -15.83 -11.61
N PHE A 353 11.83 -16.87 -12.41
CA PHE A 353 10.79 -16.86 -13.45
C PHE A 353 10.94 -15.75 -14.52
N SER A 354 12.11 -15.12 -14.59
CA SER A 354 12.39 -13.96 -15.46
C SER A 354 12.17 -14.22 -16.94
N GLY A 355 12.21 -15.49 -17.38
CA GLY A 355 11.83 -15.90 -18.73
C GLY A 355 10.42 -15.47 -19.16
N GLY A 356 9.53 -15.19 -18.22
CA GLY A 356 8.20 -14.62 -18.48
C GLY A 356 8.22 -13.24 -19.14
N PHE A 357 9.32 -12.49 -19.02
CA PHE A 357 9.48 -11.19 -19.66
C PHE A 357 9.75 -11.26 -21.17
N VAL A 358 10.24 -12.41 -21.67
CA VAL A 358 10.71 -12.55 -23.06
C VAL A 358 9.62 -12.23 -24.07
N GLU A 359 8.44 -12.84 -23.95
CA GLU A 359 7.39 -12.72 -24.95
C GLU A 359 6.85 -11.28 -25.06
N ALA A 360 6.68 -10.58 -23.93
CA ALA A 360 6.17 -9.20 -23.93
C ALA A 360 7.17 -8.19 -24.51
N LEU A 361 8.47 -8.43 -24.32
CA LEU A 361 9.54 -7.52 -24.71
C LEU A 361 10.10 -7.78 -26.12
N ARG A 362 9.81 -8.95 -26.70
CA ARG A 362 10.28 -9.33 -28.03
C ARG A 362 9.93 -8.28 -29.08
N ASP A 363 10.95 -7.87 -29.82
CA ASP A 363 10.88 -6.91 -30.92
C ASP A 363 12.16 -7.04 -31.78
N PRO A 364 12.14 -6.74 -33.10
CA PRO A 364 13.34 -6.80 -33.94
C PRO A 364 14.54 -5.98 -33.42
N GLN A 365 14.30 -4.94 -32.62
CA GLN A 365 15.33 -4.05 -32.07
C GLN A 365 15.61 -4.29 -30.56
N THR A 366 15.07 -5.37 -29.97
CA THR A 366 15.28 -5.72 -28.56
C THR A 366 16.14 -6.98 -28.41
N LEU A 367 17.10 -6.94 -27.48
CA LEU A 367 17.73 -8.10 -26.88
C LEU A 367 17.16 -8.28 -25.47
N VAL A 368 16.64 -9.47 -25.16
CA VAL A 368 16.22 -9.86 -23.81
C VAL A 368 17.15 -10.96 -23.30
N ILE A 369 17.70 -10.76 -22.10
CA ILE A 369 18.51 -11.75 -21.38
C ILE A 369 17.85 -12.00 -20.04
N THR A 370 17.64 -13.27 -19.67
CA THR A 370 16.99 -13.63 -18.40
C THR A 370 17.86 -14.59 -17.61
N ALA A 371 17.83 -14.45 -16.27
CA ALA A 371 18.57 -15.33 -15.37
C ALA A 371 17.97 -16.73 -15.28
N ALA A 372 16.69 -16.90 -15.61
CA ALA A 372 16.00 -18.18 -15.58
C ALA A 372 14.94 -18.29 -16.67
N ARG A 373 14.49 -19.52 -16.93
CA ARG A 373 13.30 -19.84 -17.72
C ARG A 373 12.03 -19.40 -17.01
N ALA A 374 10.93 -19.24 -17.76
CA ALA A 374 9.64 -18.74 -17.26
C ALA A 374 8.98 -19.60 -16.16
N ASP A 375 9.38 -20.86 -15.98
CA ASP A 375 8.89 -21.81 -14.97
C ASP A 375 10.03 -22.33 -14.07
N ARG A 376 11.11 -21.54 -13.92
CA ARG A 376 12.30 -21.88 -13.14
C ARG A 376 12.73 -20.75 -12.23
N THR A 377 13.30 -21.09 -11.08
CA THR A 377 13.93 -20.15 -10.15
C THR A 377 15.35 -19.81 -10.58
N SER A 378 15.87 -18.68 -10.11
CA SER A 378 17.30 -18.33 -10.13
C SER A 378 17.84 -18.28 -8.69
N PHE A 379 19.16 -18.24 -8.51
CA PHE A 379 19.79 -18.48 -7.20
C PHE A 379 20.79 -17.40 -6.78
N GLY A 380 21.16 -17.42 -5.49
CA GLY A 380 22.17 -16.54 -4.90
C GLY A 380 21.65 -15.20 -4.38
N CYS A 381 20.35 -15.08 -4.09
CA CYS A 381 19.74 -13.83 -3.64
C CYS A 381 19.53 -13.72 -2.11
N GLY A 382 20.06 -14.66 -1.32
CA GLY A 382 19.88 -14.66 0.14
C GLY A 382 20.85 -13.73 0.88
N SER A 383 20.57 -13.48 2.17
CA SER A 383 21.36 -12.58 3.04
C SER A 383 22.83 -12.96 3.24
N GLU A 384 23.21 -14.21 2.96
CA GLU A 384 24.61 -14.67 3.02
C GLU A 384 25.36 -14.50 1.68
N SER A 385 24.68 -13.99 0.65
CA SER A 385 25.26 -13.77 -0.68
C SER A 385 25.60 -12.30 -0.87
N ASP A 386 26.76 -12.04 -1.47
CA ASP A 386 27.19 -10.68 -1.83
C ASP A 386 26.62 -10.20 -3.17
N ILE A 387 26.26 -11.15 -4.04
CA ILE A 387 25.80 -10.95 -5.42
C ILE A 387 25.03 -12.20 -5.88
N THR A 388 24.03 -12.05 -6.75
CA THR A 388 23.31 -13.21 -7.31
C THR A 388 24.22 -14.07 -8.18
N TRP A 389 23.88 -15.34 -8.37
CA TRP A 389 24.71 -16.22 -9.20
C TRP A 389 24.77 -15.74 -10.65
N PHE A 390 23.64 -15.26 -11.17
CA PHE A 390 23.58 -14.67 -12.50
C PHE A 390 24.32 -13.34 -12.58
N GLY A 391 24.12 -12.44 -11.61
CA GLY A 391 24.86 -11.18 -11.51
C GLY A 391 26.37 -11.39 -11.44
N ASN A 392 26.82 -12.38 -10.67
CA ASN A 392 28.24 -12.74 -10.60
C ASN A 392 28.74 -13.25 -11.95
N ALA A 393 28.07 -14.26 -12.52
CA ALA A 393 28.52 -14.92 -13.74
C ALA A 393 28.50 -13.96 -14.95
N PHE A 394 27.43 -13.19 -15.12
CA PHE A 394 27.24 -12.29 -16.25
C PHE A 394 27.96 -10.95 -16.04
N VAL A 395 27.63 -10.22 -14.97
CA VAL A 395 28.09 -8.83 -14.76
C VAL A 395 29.50 -8.78 -14.17
N ALA A 396 29.75 -9.48 -13.06
CA ALA A 396 31.04 -9.42 -12.38
C ALA A 396 32.16 -10.17 -13.11
N GLU A 397 31.84 -11.28 -13.77
CA GLU A 397 32.86 -12.10 -14.43
C GLU A 397 32.87 -11.90 -15.95
N ALA A 398 31.79 -12.26 -16.65
CA ALA A 398 31.81 -12.36 -18.11
C ALA A 398 32.01 -10.99 -18.78
N LEU A 399 31.34 -9.93 -18.33
CA LEU A 399 31.54 -8.56 -18.84
C LEU A 399 32.94 -8.00 -18.54
N ASN A 400 33.67 -8.54 -17.57
CA ASN A 400 35.09 -8.22 -17.37
C ASN A 400 36.02 -8.96 -18.33
N ARG A 401 35.61 -10.12 -18.84
CA ARG A 401 36.39 -10.93 -19.79
C ARG A 401 36.20 -10.45 -21.23
N THR A 402 34.99 -10.09 -21.61
CA THR A 402 34.65 -9.69 -22.99
C THR A 402 33.68 -8.51 -23.01
N THR A 403 33.63 -7.80 -24.14
CA THR A 403 32.60 -6.77 -24.42
C THR A 403 31.54 -7.26 -25.40
N ASP A 404 31.66 -8.49 -25.88
CA ASP A 404 30.62 -9.16 -26.65
C ASP A 404 29.54 -9.69 -25.71
N LEU A 405 28.34 -9.13 -25.77
CA LEU A 405 27.24 -9.56 -24.89
C LEU A 405 26.83 -11.01 -25.12
N ARG A 406 26.97 -11.54 -26.35
CA ARG A 406 26.64 -12.94 -26.66
C ARG A 406 27.68 -13.88 -26.03
N GLU A 407 28.96 -13.59 -26.22
CA GLU A 407 30.04 -14.35 -25.58
C GLU A 407 29.95 -14.28 -24.05
N ALA A 408 29.60 -13.10 -23.51
CA ALA A 408 29.41 -12.92 -22.08
C ALA A 408 28.24 -13.78 -21.55
N PHE A 409 27.11 -13.79 -22.25
CA PHE A 409 25.96 -14.63 -21.90
C PHE A 409 26.29 -16.13 -21.96
N GLU A 410 26.95 -16.60 -23.02
CA GLU A 410 27.34 -18.01 -23.15
C GLU A 410 28.31 -18.46 -22.04
N THR A 411 29.27 -17.59 -21.71
CA THR A 411 30.21 -17.81 -20.60
C THR A 411 29.46 -17.90 -19.27
N ALA A 412 28.54 -16.97 -19.02
CA ALA A 412 27.75 -16.95 -17.80
C ALA A 412 26.81 -18.17 -17.69
N SER A 413 26.09 -18.49 -18.77
CA SER A 413 25.18 -19.64 -18.83
C SER A 413 25.90 -20.97 -18.58
N THR A 414 27.11 -21.13 -19.13
CA THR A 414 27.96 -22.30 -18.87
C THR A 414 28.37 -22.37 -17.39
N ALA A 415 28.87 -21.27 -16.83
CA ALA A 415 29.29 -21.22 -15.43
C ALA A 415 28.13 -21.49 -14.45
N ILE A 416 26.94 -20.97 -14.75
CA ILE A 416 25.73 -21.21 -13.96
C ILE A 416 25.34 -22.69 -14.01
N ALA A 417 25.28 -23.29 -15.21
CA ALA A 417 24.91 -24.70 -15.35
C ALA A 417 25.90 -25.64 -14.65
N GLU A 418 27.20 -25.31 -14.68
CA GLU A 418 28.24 -26.05 -13.94
C GLU A 418 28.04 -25.94 -12.43
N ARG A 419 27.77 -24.73 -11.93
CA ARG A 419 27.54 -24.46 -10.51
C ARG A 419 26.28 -25.15 -10.01
N GLU A 420 25.15 -24.96 -10.68
CA GLU A 420 23.86 -25.57 -10.31
C GLU A 420 23.96 -27.09 -10.27
N LYS A 421 24.65 -27.70 -11.25
CA LYS A 421 24.92 -29.14 -11.24
C LYS A 421 25.80 -29.58 -10.09
N ALA A 422 26.82 -28.81 -9.73
CA ALA A 422 27.73 -29.12 -8.63
C ALA A 422 27.05 -28.98 -7.26
N GLU A 423 26.12 -28.03 -7.13
CA GLU A 423 25.35 -27.77 -5.92
C GLU A 423 23.99 -28.52 -5.88
N GLU A 424 23.71 -29.38 -6.87
CA GLU A 424 22.50 -30.21 -6.99
C GLU A 424 21.17 -29.43 -7.07
N PHE A 425 21.18 -28.25 -7.69
CA PHE A 425 19.98 -27.46 -7.99
C PHE A 425 19.36 -27.82 -9.34
N ASP A 426 18.03 -27.64 -9.45
CA ASP A 426 17.35 -27.69 -10.74
C ASP A 426 17.87 -26.54 -11.63
N PRO A 427 18.26 -26.82 -12.89
CA PRO A 427 18.84 -25.80 -13.76
C PRO A 427 17.91 -24.62 -13.99
N SER A 428 18.43 -23.39 -13.80
CA SER A 428 17.67 -22.16 -14.05
C SER A 428 17.41 -21.94 -15.53
N GLU A 429 18.29 -22.45 -16.40
CA GLU A 429 18.26 -22.28 -17.86
C GLU A 429 18.16 -20.81 -18.31
N PRO A 430 19.21 -19.98 -18.08
CA PRO A 430 19.25 -18.59 -18.53
C PRO A 430 18.91 -18.48 -20.04
N GLN A 431 18.16 -17.45 -20.43
CA GLN A 431 17.66 -17.32 -21.79
C GLN A 431 18.26 -16.12 -22.53
N TRP A 432 18.42 -16.29 -23.85
CA TRP A 432 18.85 -15.26 -24.79
C TRP A 432 17.83 -15.17 -25.92
N ASP A 433 17.14 -14.03 -26.02
CA ASP A 433 16.21 -13.72 -27.10
C ASP A 433 16.65 -12.43 -27.79
N ALA A 434 17.15 -12.53 -29.02
CA ALA A 434 17.64 -11.39 -29.77
C ALA A 434 16.78 -11.14 -31.01
N GLY A 435 16.29 -9.91 -31.15
CA GLY A 435 15.67 -9.44 -32.37
C GLY A 435 16.63 -9.43 -33.56
N GLU A 436 16.08 -9.52 -34.77
CA GLU A 436 16.86 -9.66 -36.00
C GLU A 436 17.78 -8.45 -36.30
N ARG A 437 17.52 -7.28 -35.69
CA ARG A 437 18.24 -6.03 -35.98
C ARG A 437 19.18 -5.59 -34.85
N ILE A 438 18.92 -5.94 -33.59
CA ILE A 438 19.68 -5.42 -32.44
C ILE A 438 21.16 -5.84 -32.46
N LEU A 439 21.46 -7.06 -32.93
CA LEU A 439 22.82 -7.58 -32.94
C LEU A 439 23.78 -6.74 -33.79
N ALA A 440 23.33 -6.30 -34.97
CA ALA A 440 24.11 -5.42 -35.82
C ALA A 440 24.35 -4.04 -35.19
N GLN A 441 23.40 -3.53 -34.40
CA GLN A 441 23.57 -2.26 -33.68
C GLN A 441 24.55 -2.41 -32.51
N LEU A 442 24.52 -3.54 -31.78
CA LEU A 442 25.49 -3.86 -30.74
C LEU A 442 26.91 -4.01 -31.29
N ASP A 443 27.07 -4.59 -32.48
CA ASP A 443 28.38 -4.65 -33.16
C ASP A 443 28.90 -3.26 -33.51
N ARG A 444 28.03 -2.35 -33.98
CA ARG A 444 28.39 -0.95 -34.24
C ARG A 444 28.81 -0.23 -32.97
N TRP A 445 28.07 -0.38 -31.88
CA TRP A 445 28.42 0.16 -30.57
C TRP A 445 29.79 -0.33 -30.10
N ARG A 446 30.00 -1.65 -30.12
CA ARG A 446 31.26 -2.28 -29.68
C ARG A 446 32.47 -1.83 -30.51
N ALA A 447 32.29 -1.58 -31.81
CA ALA A 447 33.36 -1.05 -32.66
C ALA A 447 33.68 0.44 -32.38
N GLY A 448 32.80 1.15 -31.68
CA GLY A 448 32.89 2.59 -31.44
C GLY A 448 33.74 3.03 -30.24
N PHE A 449 34.17 2.11 -29.37
CA PHE A 449 34.99 2.42 -28.20
C PHE A 449 36.10 1.40 -27.96
N THR A 450 37.07 1.76 -27.13
CA THR A 450 38.08 0.82 -26.62
C THR A 450 37.72 0.46 -25.17
N PRO A 451 37.57 -0.83 -24.83
CA PRO A 451 37.20 -1.22 -23.48
C PRO A 451 38.25 -0.78 -22.45
N GLY A 452 37.77 -0.22 -21.34
CA GLY A 452 38.62 0.08 -20.19
C GLY A 452 39.10 -1.17 -19.46
N ALA A 453 39.88 -1.00 -18.40
CA ALA A 453 40.38 -2.11 -17.60
C ALA A 453 39.23 -2.93 -16.99
N ALA A 454 39.48 -4.22 -16.73
CA ALA A 454 38.56 -5.02 -15.93
C ALA A 454 38.47 -4.45 -14.51
N LEU A 455 37.26 -4.37 -13.98
CA LEU A 455 36.95 -3.88 -12.64
C LEU A 455 36.49 -5.06 -11.77
N PRO A 456 37.27 -5.54 -10.80
CA PRO A 456 36.83 -6.64 -9.94
C PRO A 456 35.59 -6.24 -9.13
N PHE A 457 34.69 -7.19 -8.92
CA PHE A 457 33.58 -7.02 -7.98
C PHE A 457 34.11 -7.02 -6.55
N VAL A 458 33.70 -6.01 -5.78
CA VAL A 458 33.98 -5.89 -4.35
C VAL A 458 32.65 -5.49 -3.71
N PRO A 459 32.05 -6.36 -2.88
CA PRO A 459 30.82 -6.03 -2.18
C PRO A 459 31.07 -4.93 -1.15
N ARG A 460 30.03 -4.13 -0.88
CA ARG A 460 30.08 -3.18 0.23
C ARG A 460 30.02 -3.99 1.54
N PRO A 461 30.83 -3.66 2.56
CA PRO A 461 30.71 -4.30 3.87
C PRO A 461 29.32 -4.04 4.48
N ASP A 462 28.71 -5.07 5.06
CA ASP A 462 27.47 -4.94 5.81
C ASP A 462 27.66 -3.93 6.94
N THR A 463 26.87 -2.85 6.92
CA THR A 463 26.76 -1.96 8.08
C THR A 463 25.51 -2.35 8.83
N PRO A 464 25.59 -2.81 10.09
CA PRO A 464 24.40 -3.20 10.85
C PRO A 464 23.39 -2.04 10.89
N ALA A 465 22.13 -2.35 10.56
CA ALA A 465 21.01 -1.42 10.66
C ALA A 465 20.96 -0.84 12.08
N GLY A 466 21.27 0.46 12.21
CA GLY A 466 21.31 1.16 13.50
C GLY A 466 22.51 2.09 13.71
N GLN A 467 23.58 2.01 12.91
CA GLN A 467 24.75 2.89 13.08
C GLN A 467 24.89 4.00 12.03
N ALA A 468 24.18 3.94 10.90
CA ALA A 468 24.26 4.96 9.84
C ALA A 468 23.72 6.34 10.27
N ALA A 469 22.88 6.43 11.30
CA ALA A 469 22.34 7.70 11.77
C ALA A 469 23.30 8.52 12.66
N ALA A 470 24.43 7.95 13.12
CA ALA A 470 25.33 8.60 14.08
C ALA A 470 26.71 8.98 13.52
N GLY A 471 27.11 8.47 12.35
CA GLY A 471 28.50 8.59 11.86
C GLY A 471 28.85 9.87 11.11
N ASP A 472 27.90 10.49 10.42
CA ASP A 472 28.23 11.56 9.44
C ASP A 472 28.05 12.99 9.99
N ALA A 473 27.62 13.15 11.23
CA ALA A 473 27.46 14.48 11.85
C ALA A 473 28.75 15.03 12.50
N ASP A 474 29.75 14.19 12.79
CA ASP A 474 30.92 14.59 13.60
C ASP A 474 32.20 14.90 12.79
N GLY A 475 32.15 14.69 11.47
CA GLY A 475 33.30 14.90 10.56
C GLY A 475 33.35 16.28 9.87
N ALA A 476 32.24 17.01 9.80
CA ALA A 476 32.14 18.22 8.96
C ALA A 476 32.33 19.56 9.71
N ALA A 477 32.60 19.55 11.01
CA ALA A 477 32.62 20.77 11.84
C ALA A 477 33.99 21.18 12.39
N ARG A 478 35.11 20.59 11.93
CA ARG A 478 36.44 20.88 12.51
C ARG A 478 37.42 21.67 11.64
N ASP A 479 37.17 21.88 10.35
CA ASP A 479 38.13 22.59 9.49
C ASP A 479 37.52 23.81 8.78
N ALA A 480 37.28 24.90 9.53
CA ALA A 480 37.16 26.24 8.95
C ALA A 480 37.24 27.36 10.02
N VAL A 481 38.42 27.65 10.56
CA VAL A 481 38.72 28.98 11.13
C VAL A 481 40.12 29.40 10.69
N PRO A 482 40.28 30.40 9.81
CA PRO A 482 41.60 30.95 9.55
C PRO A 482 42.00 31.90 10.69
N ALA A 483 43.22 31.69 11.19
CA ALA A 483 43.86 32.49 12.21
C ALA A 483 43.88 33.98 11.83
N ARG A 484 43.32 34.83 12.68
CA ARG A 484 43.58 36.27 12.68
C ARG A 484 44.58 36.60 13.78
N THR A 485 45.71 37.12 13.34
CA THR A 485 46.76 37.76 14.12
C THR A 485 46.20 38.98 14.88
N GLY A 486 46.52 39.10 16.18
CA GLY A 486 46.38 40.34 16.95
C GLY A 486 47.35 41.43 16.47
N PRO A 487 47.28 42.66 17.02
CA PRO A 487 47.69 42.88 18.42
C PRO A 487 46.87 43.91 19.22
N ASP A 488 47.16 43.98 20.53
CA ASP A 488 47.06 45.08 21.53
C ASP A 488 45.89 46.09 21.39
N ASP A 489 45.14 46.45 22.43
CA ASP A 489 45.63 47.09 23.65
C ASP A 489 44.46 47.34 24.64
N THR A 490 44.84 47.36 25.91
CA THR A 490 44.27 47.97 27.13
C THR A 490 42.82 48.53 27.25
N ASP A 491 42.28 48.21 28.45
CA ASP A 491 41.54 49.07 29.39
C ASP A 491 40.00 48.98 29.49
N GLY A 492 39.54 48.63 30.70
CA GLY A 492 38.66 49.53 31.44
C GLY A 492 37.14 49.27 31.48
N ARG A 493 36.71 48.81 32.67
CA ARG A 493 35.45 49.16 33.38
C ARG A 493 34.12 48.51 32.94
N ASP A 494 33.68 47.59 33.80
CA ASP A 494 32.60 47.76 34.77
C ASP A 494 31.51 48.81 34.42
N THR A 495 30.28 48.36 34.20
CA THR A 495 29.10 48.80 34.99
C THR A 495 27.87 47.96 34.67
N SER A 496 27.10 47.80 35.74
CA SER A 496 25.83 47.14 35.92
C SER A 496 24.64 47.84 35.23
N ASP A 497 23.53 47.10 35.29
CA ASP A 497 22.15 47.59 35.42
C ASP A 497 21.20 47.57 34.21
N GLU A 498 20.23 46.67 34.39
CA GLU A 498 18.79 46.92 34.39
C GLU A 498 18.00 47.04 33.08
N ALA A 499 17.02 46.14 33.04
CA ALA A 499 15.61 46.40 32.80
C ALA A 499 15.10 46.45 31.35
N ALA A 500 14.43 45.35 31.00
CA ALA A 500 12.98 45.31 30.73
C ALA A 500 12.37 46.27 29.69
N ASN A 501 11.92 45.70 28.57
CA ASN A 501 10.56 45.86 28.01
C ASN A 501 10.46 44.92 26.79
N ALA A 502 9.67 43.83 26.82
CA ALA A 502 8.22 43.75 26.76
C ALA A 502 7.59 44.21 25.42
N ILE A 503 6.85 43.27 24.82
CA ILE A 503 5.71 43.42 23.90
C ILE A 503 6.07 43.53 22.40
N ARG A 504 5.95 42.42 21.64
CA ARG A 504 4.66 41.96 21.10
C ARG A 504 4.72 40.50 20.63
#